data_AF-A0A482XHZ5-F1
#
_entry.id   AF-A0A482XHZ5-F1
#
_cell.length_a   1.000
_cell.length_b   1.000
_cell.length_c   1.000
_cell.angle_alpha   90.00
_cell.angle_beta   90.00
_cell.angle_gamma   90.00
#
_symmetry.space_group_name_H-M   'P 1'
#
loop_
_entity.id
_entity.type
_entity.pdbx_description
1 polymer ?
#
loop_
_entity_poly.entity_id
_entity_poly.type
_entity_poly.pdbx_seq_one_letter_code
_entity_poly.pdbx_strand_id
1 'polypeptide(L)'
;MTCHYRQRGPWIVKPVASSRGRGIYIVNSPDEVPVEESVVVAKYIDKPLLIAGHKCDLRLYVAVTSYDPLIIYMYEEGLVRFATVKYDAGRKHLWNPCMHLCNYSINKHHSDYIKSDDPEAEDVGHKWTLSALLRHLRKRGGGGDGGGAVDTGQLMQRIEEAVVKAIMATAPPIIAACNLFVPHSHNCFELYGFDILIDEQLKPWLLEVNLSPSLGCDTPLDTRLKSAMLADLLTLVGLPAVDPVTRPHHHHHTRHLHSTLPQRRHLTTARRVQSADSLPSVKKQSSSSASSSSSSVNNSLSSSRLTSSASNNNNNSSQHLSSDIVRMIRNAKAQFERRGGFIRIFPSPESWKRYSAFLDPVTGVPCLPPGSANLSMLANHNLNLILHQKLFADVTVLNREAVTIAPACRLSSARTSCIATSAPSPRDIALVSTTSASTSLQL
;
A
#
# COMPACT_ATOMS: atom_id res chain seq x y z
N MET A 1 -12.43 33.13 9.75
CA MET A 1 -13.47 32.72 8.78
C MET A 1 -13.15 31.32 8.30
N THR A 2 -14.03 30.35 8.53
CA THR A 2 -13.81 28.94 8.16
C THR A 2 -13.96 28.73 6.65
N CYS A 3 -13.18 27.80 6.08
CA CYS A 3 -13.14 27.59 4.62
C CYS A 3 -14.41 26.93 4.05
N HIS A 4 -15.20 26.26 4.90
CA HIS A 4 -16.37 25.47 4.50
C HIS A 4 -17.51 26.29 3.87
N TYR A 5 -17.65 27.59 4.21
CA TYR A 5 -18.70 28.46 3.65
C TYR A 5 -18.70 28.56 2.11
N ARG A 6 -17.58 28.26 1.44
CA ARG A 6 -17.48 28.23 -0.03
C ARG A 6 -17.95 26.90 -0.66
N GLN A 7 -18.24 25.86 0.13
CA GLN A 7 -18.61 24.53 -0.36
C GLN A 7 -19.99 24.11 0.16
N ARG A 8 -21.03 24.43 -0.63
CA ARG A 8 -22.37 23.86 -0.42
C ARG A 8 -22.40 22.39 -0.83
N GLY A 9 -23.08 21.57 -0.04
CA GLY A 9 -23.25 20.13 -0.28
C GLY A 9 -23.20 19.35 1.04
N PRO A 10 -23.63 18.08 1.05
CA PRO A 10 -23.48 17.21 2.22
C PRO A 10 -22.02 16.91 2.57
N TRP A 11 -21.78 16.54 3.81
CA TRP A 11 -20.46 16.20 4.37
C TRP A 11 -20.51 14.83 5.04
N ILE A 12 -19.46 14.04 4.88
CA ILE A 12 -19.32 12.70 5.49
C ILE A 12 -18.39 12.78 6.69
N VAL A 13 -18.88 12.32 7.84
CA VAL A 13 -18.16 12.30 9.11
C VAL A 13 -17.64 10.89 9.35
N LYS A 14 -16.35 10.76 9.65
CA LYS A 14 -15.68 9.48 9.98
C LYS A 14 -15.04 9.57 11.37
N PRO A 15 -15.29 8.64 12.30
CA PRO A 15 -14.55 8.61 13.56
C PRO A 15 -13.08 8.23 13.33
N VAL A 16 -12.16 8.91 14.04
CA VAL A 16 -10.72 8.62 13.97
C VAL A 16 -10.44 7.16 14.39
N ALA A 17 -9.53 6.50 13.67
CA ALA A 17 -9.15 5.09 13.86
C ALA A 17 -10.30 4.05 13.81
N SER A 18 -11.51 4.43 13.35
CA SER A 18 -12.58 3.47 13.09
C SER A 18 -12.33 2.67 11.80
N SER A 19 -13.05 1.57 11.65
CA SER A 19 -12.99 0.69 10.48
C SER A 19 -14.33 -0.02 10.26
N ARG A 20 -14.49 -0.64 9.09
CA ARG A 20 -15.69 -1.39 8.66
C ARG A 20 -16.95 -0.51 8.50
N GLY A 21 -16.78 0.81 8.35
CA GLY A 21 -17.85 1.79 8.19
C GLY A 21 -18.61 2.15 9.48
N ARG A 22 -18.14 1.70 10.65
CA ARG A 22 -18.83 1.94 11.94
C ARG A 22 -18.72 3.40 12.37
N GLY A 23 -19.84 3.99 12.76
CA GLY A 23 -19.93 5.38 13.20
C GLY A 23 -19.80 6.41 12.07
N ILE A 24 -19.85 5.99 10.80
CA ILE A 24 -19.87 6.93 9.67
C ILE A 24 -21.31 7.41 9.44
N TYR A 25 -21.50 8.73 9.36
CA TYR A 25 -22.76 9.39 9.06
C TYR A 25 -22.57 10.56 8.09
N ILE A 26 -23.67 11.09 7.56
CA ILE A 26 -23.67 12.18 6.57
C ILE A 26 -24.58 13.30 7.05
N VAL A 27 -24.05 14.53 7.08
CA VAL A 27 -24.71 15.76 7.53
C VAL A 27 -24.92 16.74 6.37
N ASN A 28 -25.80 17.73 6.51
CA ASN A 28 -26.02 18.75 5.47
C ASN A 28 -25.06 19.95 5.57
N SER A 29 -24.61 20.29 6.79
CA SER A 29 -23.59 21.29 7.08
C SER A 29 -22.58 20.75 8.10
N PRO A 30 -21.30 21.19 8.09
CA PRO A 30 -20.33 20.82 9.13
C PRO A 30 -20.72 21.32 10.53
N ASP A 31 -21.62 22.31 10.62
CA ASP A 31 -22.14 22.84 11.88
C ASP A 31 -23.08 21.86 12.61
N GLU A 32 -23.47 20.74 11.96
CA GLU A 32 -24.22 19.63 12.55
C GLU A 32 -23.32 18.61 13.27
N VAL A 33 -21.99 18.77 13.22
CA VAL A 33 -21.02 17.82 13.78
C VAL A 33 -20.69 18.19 15.24
N PRO A 34 -20.77 17.24 16.20
CA PRO A 34 -20.38 17.48 17.59
C PRO A 34 -18.91 17.92 17.70
N VAL A 35 -18.65 18.94 18.53
CA VAL A 35 -17.31 19.56 18.66
C VAL A 35 -16.41 18.74 19.61
N GLU A 36 -17.03 17.93 20.45
CA GLU A 36 -16.39 17.06 21.45
C GLU A 36 -15.84 15.76 20.84
N GLU A 37 -16.23 15.40 19.61
CA GLU A 37 -15.82 14.15 18.95
C GLU A 37 -14.54 14.30 18.11
N SER A 38 -13.60 13.35 18.25
CA SER A 38 -12.42 13.26 17.38
C SER A 38 -12.80 12.58 16.05
N VAL A 39 -13.18 13.40 15.07
CA VAL A 39 -13.69 12.97 13.76
C VAL A 39 -12.95 13.64 12.60
N VAL A 40 -12.90 12.95 11.46
CA VAL A 40 -12.54 13.52 10.16
C VAL A 40 -13.82 13.88 9.42
N VAL A 41 -14.02 15.16 9.16
CA VAL A 41 -15.13 15.69 8.34
C VAL A 41 -14.62 15.95 6.92
N ALA A 42 -15.14 15.23 5.94
CA ALA A 42 -14.79 15.38 4.54
C ALA A 42 -16.01 15.78 3.69
N LYS A 43 -15.81 16.46 2.56
CA LYS A 43 -16.91 16.74 1.63
C LYS A 43 -17.44 15.40 1.09
N TYR A 44 -18.75 15.19 1.12
CA TYR A 44 -19.34 14.01 0.49
C TYR A 44 -19.32 14.16 -1.04
N ILE A 45 -19.05 13.05 -1.73
CA ILE A 45 -19.16 12.94 -3.18
C ILE A 45 -20.62 12.58 -3.47
N ASP A 46 -21.41 13.61 -3.75
CA ASP A 46 -22.86 13.60 -3.98
C ASP A 46 -23.25 13.18 -5.41
N LYS A 47 -22.25 12.92 -6.26
CA LYS A 47 -22.40 12.45 -7.64
C LYS A 47 -21.46 11.28 -7.98
N PRO A 48 -21.60 10.12 -7.31
CA PRO A 48 -20.81 8.93 -7.62
C PRO A 48 -21.17 8.37 -9.00
N LEU A 49 -20.24 7.60 -9.59
CA LEU A 49 -20.55 6.71 -10.70
C LEU A 49 -21.61 5.68 -10.25
N LEU A 50 -22.74 5.64 -10.95
CA LEU A 50 -23.82 4.69 -10.68
C LEU A 50 -23.87 3.58 -11.74
N ILE A 51 -24.00 2.35 -11.25
CA ILE A 51 -24.14 1.12 -12.03
C ILE A 51 -25.49 0.49 -11.64
N ALA A 52 -26.40 0.32 -12.60
CA ALA A 52 -27.80 -0.08 -12.36
C ALA A 52 -28.57 0.77 -11.32
N GLY A 53 -28.08 1.99 -11.02
CA GLY A 53 -28.61 2.88 -9.97
C GLY A 53 -27.99 2.68 -8.58
N HIS A 54 -27.04 1.77 -8.42
CA HIS A 54 -26.32 1.52 -7.16
C HIS A 54 -24.99 2.28 -7.15
N LYS A 55 -24.63 2.83 -5.99
CA LYS A 55 -23.30 3.39 -5.72
C LYS A 55 -22.31 2.24 -5.51
N CYS A 56 -21.12 2.34 -6.07
CA CYS A 56 -20.03 1.40 -5.81
C CYS A 56 -18.71 2.09 -5.46
N ASP A 57 -17.82 1.38 -4.77
CA ASP A 57 -16.42 1.75 -4.61
C ASP A 57 -15.49 0.59 -4.99
N LEU A 58 -14.20 0.91 -5.18
CA LEU A 58 -13.15 -0.04 -5.52
C LEU A 58 -12.30 -0.32 -4.29
N ARG A 59 -12.08 -1.60 -3.97
CA ARG A 59 -10.97 -2.07 -3.15
C ARG A 59 -9.88 -2.59 -4.09
N LEU A 60 -8.79 -1.83 -4.19
CA LEU A 60 -7.58 -2.22 -4.92
C LEU A 60 -6.50 -2.69 -3.95
N TYR A 61 -5.62 -3.56 -4.43
CA TYR A 61 -4.52 -4.14 -3.65
C TYR A 61 -3.18 -3.62 -4.18
N VAL A 62 -2.37 -3.02 -3.30
CA VAL A 62 -1.14 -2.32 -3.68
C VAL A 62 0.00 -2.81 -2.81
N ALA A 63 1.03 -3.39 -3.42
CA ALA A 63 2.22 -3.88 -2.76
C ALA A 63 3.38 -2.88 -2.93
N VAL A 64 3.96 -2.43 -1.83
CA VAL A 64 5.23 -1.68 -1.84
C VAL A 64 6.34 -2.63 -1.41
N THR A 65 7.30 -2.90 -2.30
CA THR A 65 8.40 -3.85 -2.05
C THR A 65 9.71 -3.16 -1.65
N SER A 66 9.74 -1.83 -1.70
CA SER A 66 10.83 -0.98 -1.20
C SER A 66 10.36 0.47 -1.16
N TYR A 67 10.81 1.23 -0.16
CA TYR A 67 10.57 2.68 -0.06
C TYR A 67 11.77 3.53 -0.52
N ASP A 68 12.99 3.00 -0.41
CA ASP A 68 14.21 3.59 -0.97
C ASP A 68 15.11 2.50 -1.59
N PRO A 69 15.23 2.42 -2.93
CA PRO A 69 14.41 3.15 -3.92
C PRO A 69 12.94 2.77 -3.78
N LEU A 70 12.04 3.66 -4.20
CA LEU A 70 10.60 3.44 -4.13
C LEU A 70 10.18 2.47 -5.24
N ILE A 71 9.49 1.37 -4.88
CA ILE A 71 8.96 0.40 -5.83
C ILE A 71 7.52 0.04 -5.43
N ILE A 72 6.57 0.37 -6.30
CA ILE A 72 5.13 0.23 -6.09
C ILE A 72 4.54 -0.66 -7.18
N TYR A 73 3.81 -1.68 -6.76
CA TYR A 73 3.00 -2.54 -7.60
C TYR A 73 1.51 -2.43 -7.22
N MET A 74 0.62 -2.47 -8.21
CA MET A 74 -0.82 -2.63 -8.02
C MET A 74 -1.23 -3.99 -8.60
N TYR A 75 -2.09 -4.75 -7.91
CA TYR A 75 -2.62 -5.99 -8.47
C TYR A 75 -3.54 -5.68 -9.65
N GLU A 76 -3.52 -6.49 -10.70
CA GLU A 76 -4.35 -6.29 -11.89
C GLU A 76 -5.85 -6.45 -11.61
N GLU A 77 -6.19 -7.11 -10.49
CA GLU A 77 -7.56 -7.27 -10.01
C GLU A 77 -7.86 -6.60 -8.67
N GLY A 78 -9.16 -6.33 -8.47
CA GLY A 78 -9.71 -5.70 -7.28
C GLY A 78 -11.17 -6.08 -7.05
N LEU A 79 -11.72 -5.68 -5.90
CA LEU A 79 -13.12 -5.91 -5.56
C LEU A 79 -13.93 -4.63 -5.69
N VAL A 80 -14.92 -4.64 -6.57
CA VAL A 80 -15.93 -3.58 -6.68
C VAL A 80 -17.07 -3.91 -5.73
N ARG A 81 -17.36 -3.03 -4.78
CA ARG A 81 -18.35 -3.27 -3.71
C ARG A 81 -19.52 -2.32 -3.91
N PHE A 82 -20.75 -2.83 -3.80
CA PHE A 82 -21.95 -2.06 -4.10
C PHE A 82 -22.75 -1.77 -2.82
N ALA A 83 -23.32 -0.57 -2.74
CA ALA A 83 -24.40 -0.24 -1.81
C ALA A 83 -25.68 -0.98 -2.22
N THR A 84 -26.37 -1.62 -1.28
CA THR A 84 -27.55 -2.46 -1.59
C THR A 84 -28.79 -1.64 -1.94
N VAL A 85 -28.95 -0.46 -1.36
CA VAL A 85 -30.07 0.44 -1.69
C VAL A 85 -29.65 1.34 -2.86
N LYS A 86 -30.53 1.47 -3.86
CA LYS A 86 -30.32 2.38 -5.00
C LYS A 86 -30.11 3.81 -4.53
N TYR A 87 -29.17 4.50 -5.17
CA TYR A 87 -28.73 5.83 -4.79
C TYR A 87 -29.77 6.89 -5.18
N ASP A 88 -30.32 7.58 -4.18
CA ASP A 88 -31.01 8.85 -4.37
C ASP A 88 -30.03 10.02 -4.20
N ALA A 89 -30.09 10.99 -5.11
CA ALA A 89 -29.39 12.28 -4.98
C ALA A 89 -30.16 13.27 -4.07
N GLY A 90 -31.42 12.95 -3.75
CA GLY A 90 -32.24 13.66 -2.79
C GLY A 90 -31.70 13.55 -1.35
N ARG A 91 -31.59 14.70 -0.69
CA ARG A 91 -31.05 14.82 0.68
C ARG A 91 -31.95 14.22 1.79
N LYS A 92 -33.04 13.55 1.42
CA LYS A 92 -34.01 12.94 2.35
C LYS A 92 -33.51 11.63 2.98
N HIS A 93 -32.55 10.96 2.33
CA HIS A 93 -32.11 9.61 2.69
C HIS A 93 -30.65 9.52 3.15
N LEU A 94 -30.02 10.66 3.49
CA LEU A 94 -28.63 10.74 3.97
C LEU A 94 -28.35 9.88 5.23
N TRP A 95 -29.41 9.56 5.99
CA TRP A 95 -29.37 8.68 7.16
C TRP A 95 -29.22 7.18 6.81
N ASN A 96 -29.42 6.76 5.56
CA ASN A 96 -29.41 5.35 5.17
C ASN A 96 -27.99 4.88 4.78
N PRO A 97 -27.30 4.10 5.63
CA PRO A 97 -25.92 3.67 5.35
C PRO A 97 -25.86 2.70 4.16
N CYS A 98 -26.89 1.89 3.94
CA CYS A 98 -26.95 0.91 2.85
C CYS A 98 -27.19 1.54 1.47
N MET A 99 -27.45 2.85 1.39
CA MET A 99 -27.50 3.65 0.15
C MET A 99 -26.17 4.34 -0.15
N HIS A 100 -25.40 4.66 0.89
CA HIS A 100 -24.31 5.64 0.80
C HIS A 100 -22.92 5.08 1.14
N LEU A 101 -22.84 3.93 1.83
CA LEU A 101 -21.61 3.28 2.23
C LEU A 101 -21.53 1.89 1.58
N CYS A 102 -20.49 1.63 0.79
CA CYS A 102 -20.34 0.39 0.03
C CYS A 102 -19.64 -0.73 0.82
N ASN A 103 -19.38 -0.54 2.12
CA ASN A 103 -18.65 -1.51 2.93
C ASN A 103 -19.48 -2.81 3.08
N TYR A 104 -18.86 -3.96 2.77
CA TYR A 104 -19.49 -5.28 2.91
C TYR A 104 -20.04 -5.53 4.32
N SER A 105 -19.35 -5.06 5.36
CA SER A 105 -19.76 -5.16 6.77
C SER A 105 -21.12 -4.53 7.08
N ILE A 106 -21.54 -3.51 6.32
CA ILE A 106 -22.84 -2.84 6.45
C ILE A 106 -23.88 -3.58 5.61
N ASN A 107 -23.55 -3.80 4.33
CA ASN A 107 -24.52 -4.24 3.33
C ASN A 107 -24.87 -5.75 3.43
N LYS A 108 -23.95 -6.62 3.90
CA LYS A 108 -24.08 -8.09 3.86
C LYS A 108 -25.25 -8.72 4.65
N HIS A 109 -25.96 -7.91 5.45
CA HIS A 109 -27.11 -8.32 6.26
C HIS A 109 -28.43 -7.67 5.79
N HIS A 110 -28.39 -6.83 4.74
CA HIS A 110 -29.61 -6.29 4.11
C HIS A 110 -30.32 -7.42 3.36
N SER A 111 -31.66 -7.43 3.37
CA SER A 111 -32.49 -8.45 2.69
C SER A 111 -32.10 -8.63 1.22
N ASP A 112 -31.90 -7.50 0.55
CA ASP A 112 -31.68 -7.44 -0.90
C ASP A 112 -30.20 -7.65 -1.28
N TYR A 113 -29.33 -8.02 -0.32
CA TYR A 113 -27.91 -8.27 -0.59
C TYR A 113 -27.73 -9.59 -1.36
N ILE A 114 -27.77 -9.50 -2.69
CA ILE A 114 -27.38 -10.60 -3.58
C ILE A 114 -25.87 -10.86 -3.45
N LYS A 115 -25.52 -12.07 -2.95
CA LYS A 115 -24.19 -12.68 -3.09
C LYS A 115 -24.11 -13.45 -4.41
N SER A 116 -22.91 -13.62 -4.94
CA SER A 116 -22.64 -14.69 -5.91
C SER A 116 -22.05 -15.89 -5.17
N ASP A 117 -22.62 -17.06 -5.41
CA ASP A 117 -22.11 -18.36 -4.95
C ASP A 117 -21.29 -19.08 -6.05
N ASP A 118 -21.15 -18.48 -7.23
CA ASP A 118 -20.27 -18.92 -8.32
C ASP A 118 -18.98 -18.07 -8.31
N PRO A 119 -17.78 -18.69 -8.21
CA PRO A 119 -16.49 -17.99 -8.24
C PRO A 119 -16.13 -17.36 -9.60
N GLU A 120 -16.70 -17.84 -10.71
CA GLU A 120 -16.44 -17.33 -12.07
C GLU A 120 -17.47 -16.27 -12.51
N ALA A 121 -18.54 -16.08 -11.74
CA ALA A 121 -19.58 -15.07 -11.98
C ALA A 121 -19.11 -13.66 -11.53
N GLU A 122 -18.18 -13.10 -12.29
CA GLU A 122 -17.46 -11.85 -11.96
C GLU A 122 -18.33 -10.57 -11.92
N ASP A 123 -19.49 -10.54 -12.58
CA ASP A 123 -20.42 -9.40 -12.69
C ASP A 123 -21.81 -9.66 -12.05
N VAL A 124 -21.89 -10.55 -11.05
CA VAL A 124 -23.16 -10.93 -10.38
C VAL A 124 -23.27 -10.39 -8.95
N GLY A 125 -24.45 -9.87 -8.60
CA GLY A 125 -24.78 -9.40 -7.26
C GLY A 125 -24.05 -8.12 -6.84
N HIS A 126 -23.88 -7.93 -5.53
CA HIS A 126 -23.33 -6.69 -4.93
C HIS A 126 -21.80 -6.68 -4.72
N LYS A 127 -21.08 -7.57 -5.42
CA LYS A 127 -19.61 -7.61 -5.42
C LYS A 127 -19.09 -8.13 -6.77
N TRP A 128 -18.35 -7.31 -7.51
CA TRP A 128 -17.78 -7.67 -8.82
C TRP A 128 -16.23 -7.64 -8.80
N THR A 129 -15.59 -8.17 -9.85
CA THR A 129 -14.16 -7.92 -10.14
C THR A 129 -13.94 -6.51 -10.71
N LEU A 130 -12.69 -6.06 -10.71
CA LEU A 130 -12.31 -4.82 -11.41
C LEU A 130 -12.49 -5.01 -12.93
N SER A 131 -12.05 -6.13 -13.51
CA SER A 131 -12.26 -6.41 -14.93
C SER A 131 -13.73 -6.44 -15.32
N ALA A 132 -14.63 -6.93 -14.47
CA ALA A 132 -16.08 -6.89 -14.70
C ALA A 132 -16.60 -5.46 -14.85
N LEU A 133 -16.24 -4.54 -13.93
CA LEU A 133 -16.60 -3.13 -14.04
C LEU A 133 -15.99 -2.48 -15.29
N LEU A 134 -14.72 -2.76 -15.61
CA LEU A 134 -14.09 -2.21 -16.81
C LEU A 134 -14.71 -2.79 -18.11
N ARG A 135 -15.11 -4.06 -18.12
CA ARG A 135 -15.90 -4.69 -19.20
C ARG A 135 -17.27 -4.00 -19.35
N HIS A 136 -17.95 -3.72 -18.23
CA HIS A 136 -19.25 -3.03 -18.22
C HIS A 136 -19.14 -1.59 -18.75
N LEU A 137 -18.17 -0.81 -18.28
CA LEU A 137 -17.97 0.57 -18.71
C LEU A 137 -17.65 0.68 -20.21
N ARG A 138 -16.80 -0.21 -20.75
CA ARG A 138 -16.54 -0.27 -22.21
C ARG A 138 -17.80 -0.58 -23.02
N LYS A 139 -18.67 -1.47 -22.54
CA LYS A 139 -19.96 -1.79 -23.20
C LYS A 139 -20.95 -0.61 -23.17
N ARG A 140 -21.01 0.14 -22.06
CA ARG A 140 -22.01 1.20 -21.85
C ARG A 140 -21.90 2.34 -22.88
N GLY A 141 -20.69 2.74 -23.26
CA GLY A 141 -20.44 3.84 -24.21
C GLY A 141 -20.65 3.48 -25.70
N GLY A 142 -21.46 2.47 -26.00
CA GLY A 142 -21.88 2.12 -27.36
C GLY A 142 -23.41 2.16 -27.58
N GLY A 143 -24.19 2.56 -26.57
CA GLY A 143 -25.66 2.44 -26.57
C GLY A 143 -26.41 3.76 -26.48
N GLY A 144 -26.65 4.41 -27.63
CA GLY A 144 -27.72 5.40 -27.86
C GLY A 144 -27.59 6.80 -27.22
N ASP A 145 -27.20 6.90 -25.95
CA ASP A 145 -27.34 8.11 -25.14
C ASP A 145 -26.15 9.09 -25.22
N GLY A 146 -25.77 9.48 -26.44
CA GLY A 146 -24.89 10.63 -26.78
C GLY A 146 -23.42 10.61 -26.32
N GLY A 147 -23.09 9.90 -25.25
CA GLY A 147 -21.75 9.81 -24.68
C GLY A 147 -20.89 8.77 -25.39
N GLY A 148 -19.67 9.17 -25.77
CA GLY A 148 -18.70 8.29 -26.43
C GLY A 148 -18.20 7.14 -25.54
N ALA A 149 -17.48 6.20 -26.17
CA ALA A 149 -16.89 5.05 -25.50
C ALA A 149 -16.05 5.44 -24.28
N VAL A 150 -16.30 4.81 -23.13
CA VAL A 150 -15.56 5.09 -21.90
C VAL A 150 -14.13 4.57 -22.02
N ASP A 151 -13.16 5.49 -22.04
CA ASP A 151 -11.74 5.16 -21.97
C ASP A 151 -11.37 4.63 -20.58
N THR A 152 -11.48 3.31 -20.43
CA THR A 152 -11.04 2.59 -19.23
C THR A 152 -9.53 2.64 -19.02
N GLY A 153 -8.72 2.91 -20.06
CA GLY A 153 -7.27 3.08 -19.93
C GLY A 153 -6.93 4.40 -19.23
N GLN A 154 -7.55 5.51 -19.64
CA GLN A 154 -7.40 6.80 -18.95
C GLN A 154 -8.02 6.79 -17.54
N LEU A 155 -9.09 6.01 -17.30
CA LEU A 155 -9.60 5.78 -15.94
C LEU A 155 -8.55 5.07 -15.08
N MET A 156 -8.00 3.94 -15.54
CA MET A 156 -6.98 3.20 -14.79
C MET A 156 -5.70 4.02 -14.58
N GLN A 157 -5.26 4.80 -15.57
CA GLN A 157 -4.12 5.70 -15.40
C GLN A 157 -4.37 6.74 -14.29
N ARG A 158 -5.58 7.35 -14.22
CA ARG A 158 -5.93 8.29 -13.14
C ARG A 158 -6.00 7.59 -11.76
N ILE A 159 -6.32 6.30 -11.72
CA ILE A 159 -6.31 5.46 -10.51
C ILE A 159 -4.85 5.20 -10.06
N GLU A 160 -3.99 4.73 -10.95
CA GLU A 160 -2.56 4.48 -10.69
C GLU A 160 -1.86 5.75 -10.19
N GLU A 161 -2.14 6.89 -10.81
CA GLU A 161 -1.68 8.20 -10.35
C GLU A 161 -2.07 8.48 -8.89
N ALA A 162 -3.32 8.23 -8.50
CA ALA A 162 -3.81 8.49 -7.16
C ALA A 162 -3.07 7.62 -6.12
N VAL A 163 -2.81 6.35 -6.46
CA VAL A 163 -2.02 5.42 -5.65
C VAL A 163 -0.57 5.92 -5.48
N VAL A 164 0.11 6.27 -6.58
CA VAL A 164 1.51 6.75 -6.53
C VAL A 164 1.62 8.05 -5.73
N LYS A 165 0.72 9.03 -5.97
CA LYS A 165 0.71 10.30 -5.22
C LYS A 165 0.50 10.10 -3.71
N ALA A 166 -0.36 9.18 -3.30
CA ALA A 166 -0.61 8.88 -1.88
C ALA A 166 0.61 8.21 -1.19
N ILE A 167 1.29 7.30 -1.88
CA ILE A 167 2.48 6.63 -1.34
C ILE A 167 3.68 7.58 -1.30
N MET A 168 3.88 8.42 -2.32
CA MET A 168 4.92 9.44 -2.31
C MET A 168 4.72 10.49 -1.21
N ALA A 169 3.47 10.85 -0.87
CA ALA A 169 3.19 11.76 0.23
C ALA A 169 3.52 11.18 1.62
N THR A 170 3.43 9.85 1.79
CA THR A 170 3.73 9.17 3.07
C THR A 170 5.17 8.64 3.15
N ALA A 171 5.88 8.53 2.02
CA ALA A 171 7.23 7.95 1.96
C ALA A 171 8.28 8.63 2.86
N PRO A 172 8.38 9.97 3.01
CA PRO A 172 9.50 10.58 3.76
C PRO A 172 9.60 10.17 5.25
N PRO A 173 8.53 10.22 6.07
CA PRO A 173 8.61 9.72 7.45
C PRO A 173 8.80 8.19 7.52
N ILE A 174 8.33 7.43 6.52
CA ILE A 174 8.53 5.98 6.44
C ILE A 174 10.02 5.66 6.18
N ILE A 175 10.65 6.33 5.21
CA ILE A 175 12.08 6.20 4.89
C ILE A 175 12.93 6.58 6.12
N ALA A 176 12.60 7.68 6.80
CA ALA A 176 13.27 8.09 8.02
C ALA A 176 13.14 7.02 9.13
N ALA A 177 11.96 6.46 9.35
CA ALA A 177 11.73 5.38 10.32
C ALA A 177 12.47 4.08 9.94
N CYS A 178 12.47 3.69 8.67
CA CYS A 178 13.24 2.54 8.18
C CYS A 178 14.73 2.70 8.45
N ASN A 179 15.30 3.88 8.13
CA ASN A 179 16.72 4.16 8.30
C ASN A 179 17.16 4.24 9.77
N LEU A 180 16.24 4.55 10.70
CA LEU A 180 16.50 4.60 12.14
C LEU A 180 16.28 3.26 12.86
N PHE A 181 15.30 2.45 12.42
CA PHE A 181 14.78 1.33 13.21
C PHE A 181 14.79 -0.04 12.51
N VAL A 182 15.11 -0.12 11.22
CA VAL A 182 15.04 -1.37 10.43
C VAL A 182 16.43 -1.75 9.88
N PRO A 183 17.16 -2.68 10.53
CA PRO A 183 18.52 -3.06 10.11
C PRO A 183 18.64 -3.64 8.69
N HIS A 184 17.53 -4.09 8.11
CA HIS A 184 17.46 -4.66 6.76
C HIS A 184 16.20 -4.13 6.05
N SER A 185 16.16 -2.83 5.75
CA SER A 185 15.00 -2.16 5.12
C SER A 185 14.51 -2.84 3.84
N HIS A 186 15.41 -3.39 3.03
CA HIS A 186 15.10 -4.16 1.81
C HIS A 186 14.38 -5.51 2.05
N ASN A 187 14.20 -5.93 3.31
CA ASN A 187 13.40 -7.11 3.67
C ASN A 187 11.96 -6.73 4.09
N CYS A 188 11.62 -5.44 4.12
CA CYS A 188 10.27 -4.96 4.39
C CYS A 188 9.47 -4.82 3.09
N PHE A 189 8.23 -5.31 3.12
CA PHE A 189 7.19 -5.06 2.13
C PHE A 189 5.87 -4.88 2.86
N GLU A 190 4.89 -4.24 2.21
CA GLU A 190 3.57 -4.04 2.79
C GLU A 190 2.47 -4.16 1.72
N LEU A 191 1.29 -4.68 2.10
CA LEU A 191 0.14 -4.83 1.22
C LEU A 191 -1.02 -3.92 1.67
N TYR A 192 -1.17 -2.79 0.99
CA TYR A 192 -2.21 -1.82 1.26
C TYR A 192 -3.53 -2.16 0.55
N GLY A 193 -4.65 -1.95 1.25
CA GLY A 193 -5.98 -1.87 0.64
C GLY A 193 -6.34 -0.43 0.33
N PHE A 194 -6.33 -0.05 -0.95
CA PHE A 194 -6.76 1.26 -1.40
C PHE A 194 -8.27 1.26 -1.65
N ASP A 195 -8.99 2.21 -1.06
CA ASP A 195 -10.42 2.38 -1.25
C ASP A 195 -10.67 3.62 -2.11
N ILE A 196 -11.22 3.46 -3.31
CA ILE A 196 -11.38 4.53 -4.31
C ILE A 196 -12.84 4.61 -4.77
N LEU A 197 -13.40 5.82 -4.76
CA LEU A 197 -14.69 6.13 -5.37
C LEU A 197 -14.47 6.77 -6.74
N ILE A 198 -15.27 6.41 -7.74
CA ILE A 198 -15.31 7.09 -9.04
C ILE A 198 -16.55 7.99 -9.06
N ASP A 199 -16.44 9.21 -9.58
CA ASP A 199 -17.59 10.13 -9.79
C ASP A 199 -18.22 10.01 -11.20
N GLU A 200 -19.32 10.73 -11.44
CA GLU A 200 -20.00 10.74 -12.75
C GLU A 200 -19.08 11.25 -13.90
N GLN A 201 -18.04 12.03 -13.60
CA GLN A 201 -17.00 12.48 -14.54
C GLN A 201 -15.83 11.48 -14.68
N LEU A 202 -15.99 10.24 -14.18
CA LEU A 202 -14.99 9.18 -14.17
C LEU A 202 -13.68 9.56 -13.48
N LYS A 203 -13.69 10.55 -12.59
CA LYS A 203 -12.52 10.92 -11.79
C LYS A 203 -12.46 10.01 -10.56
N PRO A 204 -11.33 9.36 -10.29
CA PRO A 204 -11.12 8.62 -9.06
C PRO A 204 -10.79 9.56 -7.89
N TRP A 205 -11.34 9.23 -6.72
CA TRP A 205 -11.12 9.90 -5.45
C TRP A 205 -10.71 8.86 -4.41
N LEU A 206 -9.57 9.08 -3.74
CA LEU A 206 -9.11 8.25 -2.63
C LEU A 206 -10.01 8.48 -1.40
N LEU A 207 -10.54 7.40 -0.82
CA LEU A 207 -11.39 7.44 0.38
C LEU A 207 -10.60 7.14 1.66
N GLU A 208 -9.66 6.19 1.61
CA GLU A 208 -8.79 5.75 2.70
C GLU A 208 -7.72 4.77 2.19
N VAL A 209 -6.65 4.59 2.96
CA VAL A 209 -5.63 3.54 2.75
C VAL A 209 -5.58 2.63 3.98
N ASN A 210 -5.97 1.37 3.78
CA ASN A 210 -6.00 0.35 4.83
C ASN A 210 -4.63 -0.35 4.93
N LEU A 211 -3.95 -0.23 6.08
CA LEU A 211 -2.70 -0.97 6.39
C LEU A 211 -2.90 -2.49 6.48
N SER A 212 -4.13 -2.94 6.70
CA SER A 212 -4.46 -4.36 6.85
C SER A 212 -5.78 -4.66 6.12
N PRO A 213 -5.74 -4.79 4.77
CA PRO A 213 -6.94 -5.13 4.00
C PRO A 213 -7.53 -6.47 4.48
N SER A 214 -8.87 -6.56 4.54
CA SER A 214 -9.53 -7.81 4.96
C SER A 214 -9.33 -8.93 3.94
N LEU A 215 -8.45 -9.86 4.30
CA LEU A 215 -8.16 -11.09 3.55
C LEU A 215 -9.20 -12.21 3.79
N GLY A 216 -10.24 -11.98 4.59
CA GLY A 216 -11.31 -12.95 4.84
C GLY A 216 -12.10 -13.28 3.57
N CYS A 217 -12.44 -14.57 3.39
CA CYS A 217 -13.08 -15.08 2.18
C CYS A 217 -14.54 -15.45 2.42
N ASP A 218 -15.41 -14.42 2.49
CA ASP A 218 -16.85 -14.59 2.79
C ASP A 218 -17.70 -15.03 1.58
N THR A 219 -17.12 -15.08 0.37
CA THR A 219 -17.76 -15.53 -0.89
C THR A 219 -16.71 -16.23 -1.78
N PRO A 220 -17.10 -17.15 -2.69
CA PRO A 220 -16.16 -17.84 -3.58
C PRO A 220 -15.28 -16.89 -4.41
N LEU A 221 -15.84 -15.74 -4.83
CA LEU A 221 -15.10 -14.68 -5.52
C LEU A 221 -13.97 -14.07 -4.66
N ASP A 222 -14.17 -13.90 -3.34
CA ASP A 222 -13.08 -13.49 -2.44
C ASP A 222 -11.98 -14.56 -2.43
N THR A 223 -12.36 -15.84 -2.34
CA THR A 223 -11.41 -16.96 -2.30
C THR A 223 -10.54 -16.99 -3.54
N ARG A 224 -11.14 -16.93 -4.74
CA ARG A 224 -10.47 -16.91 -6.04
C ARG A 224 -9.46 -15.76 -6.12
N LEU A 225 -9.92 -14.52 -5.92
CA LEU A 225 -9.10 -13.32 -6.07
C LEU A 225 -7.99 -13.23 -5.01
N LYS A 226 -8.32 -13.43 -3.73
CA LYS A 226 -7.38 -13.18 -2.62
C LYS A 226 -6.33 -14.28 -2.48
N SER A 227 -6.67 -15.54 -2.80
CA SER A 227 -5.66 -16.62 -2.79
C SER A 227 -4.63 -16.44 -3.89
N ALA A 228 -5.05 -16.11 -5.12
CA ALA A 228 -4.17 -15.76 -6.23
C ALA A 228 -3.29 -14.55 -5.90
N MET A 229 -3.89 -13.46 -5.42
CA MET A 229 -3.17 -12.24 -5.03
C MET A 229 -2.16 -12.47 -3.89
N LEU A 230 -2.45 -13.34 -2.92
CA LEU A 230 -1.48 -13.71 -1.87
C LEU A 230 -0.35 -14.60 -2.40
N ALA A 231 -0.64 -15.57 -3.27
CA ALA A 231 0.39 -16.41 -3.88
C ALA A 231 1.35 -15.57 -4.76
N ASP A 232 0.78 -14.67 -5.56
CA ASP A 232 1.55 -13.71 -6.37
C ASP A 232 2.36 -12.75 -5.49
N LEU A 233 1.84 -12.30 -4.36
CA LEU A 233 2.56 -11.41 -3.43
C LEU A 233 3.79 -12.10 -2.84
N LEU A 234 3.62 -13.32 -2.32
CA LEU A 234 4.72 -14.12 -1.75
C LEU A 234 5.80 -14.42 -2.81
N THR A 235 5.36 -14.68 -4.05
CA THR A 235 6.25 -14.89 -5.21
C THR A 235 6.99 -13.60 -5.59
N LEU A 236 6.28 -12.48 -5.72
CA LEU A 236 6.82 -11.14 -6.01
C LEU A 236 7.95 -10.78 -5.04
N VAL A 237 7.69 -10.83 -3.72
CA VAL A 237 8.72 -10.51 -2.72
C VAL A 237 9.88 -11.52 -2.76
N GLY A 238 9.62 -12.76 -3.19
CA GLY A 238 10.62 -13.80 -3.37
C GLY A 238 10.86 -14.62 -2.12
N LEU A 239 9.82 -14.86 -1.31
CA LEU A 239 9.89 -15.76 -0.17
C LEU A 239 10.00 -17.21 -0.69
N PRO A 240 11.09 -17.94 -0.38
CA PRO A 240 11.28 -19.29 -0.89
C PRO A 240 10.28 -20.26 -0.24
N ALA A 241 9.62 -21.06 -1.07
CA ALA A 241 8.84 -22.20 -0.61
C ALA A 241 9.78 -23.29 -0.08
N VAL A 242 10.03 -23.28 1.24
CA VAL A 242 10.83 -24.31 1.93
C VAL A 242 9.90 -25.44 2.38
N ASP A 243 9.97 -26.58 1.71
CA ASP A 243 9.28 -27.80 2.14
C ASP A 243 9.75 -28.19 3.57
N PRO A 244 8.83 -28.28 4.56
CA PRO A 244 9.15 -28.70 5.92
C PRO A 244 9.94 -30.02 6.01
N VAL A 245 9.73 -30.96 5.09
CA VAL A 245 10.43 -32.26 5.04
C VAL A 245 11.88 -32.10 4.57
N THR A 246 12.14 -31.13 3.67
CA THR A 246 13.51 -30.80 3.21
C THR A 246 14.29 -29.90 4.15
N ARG A 247 13.67 -29.38 5.23
CA ARG A 247 14.40 -28.60 6.23
C ARG A 247 15.50 -29.47 6.82
N PRO A 248 16.79 -29.09 6.70
CA PRO A 248 17.84 -29.86 7.36
C PRO A 248 17.59 -29.81 8.86
N HIS A 249 17.37 -30.98 9.47
CA HIS A 249 17.40 -31.11 10.91
C HIS A 249 18.77 -30.60 11.39
N HIS A 250 18.80 -29.43 12.04
CA HIS A 250 19.98 -28.99 12.76
C HIS A 250 20.25 -29.97 13.90
N HIS A 251 21.05 -31.00 13.63
CA HIS A 251 21.64 -31.84 14.65
C HIS A 251 22.38 -30.92 15.62
N HIS A 252 21.93 -30.92 16.87
CA HIS A 252 22.61 -30.25 17.98
C HIS A 252 23.92 -31.01 18.29
N HIS A 253 24.94 -30.83 17.45
CA HIS A 253 26.27 -31.33 17.72
C HIS A 253 26.83 -30.60 18.96
N THR A 254 26.81 -31.32 20.07
CA THR A 254 27.27 -30.94 21.40
C THR A 254 28.79 -30.71 21.42
N ARG A 255 29.24 -29.54 20.97
CA ARG A 255 30.58 -29.03 21.30
C ARG A 255 30.58 -28.45 22.71
N HIS A 256 30.66 -29.33 23.71
CA HIS A 256 31.18 -28.94 25.01
C HIS A 256 32.67 -28.62 24.89
N LEU A 257 33.09 -27.47 25.42
CA LEU A 257 34.16 -27.27 26.42
C LEU A 257 34.42 -25.75 26.59
N HIS A 258 34.43 -25.29 27.85
CA HIS A 258 34.88 -23.99 28.39
C HIS A 258 34.79 -22.75 27.46
N SER A 259 33.83 -21.81 27.58
CA SER A 259 33.17 -21.19 28.74
C SER A 259 34.08 -20.33 29.65
N THR A 260 34.09 -19.02 29.39
CA THR A 260 33.99 -17.94 30.41
C THR A 260 33.58 -16.64 29.72
N LEU A 261 32.35 -16.14 29.97
CA LEU A 261 31.82 -14.76 29.80
C LEU A 261 30.33 -14.78 30.30
N PRO A 262 29.70 -13.64 30.64
CA PRO A 262 28.71 -13.62 31.74
C PRO A 262 27.25 -13.96 31.39
N GLN A 263 26.44 -14.05 32.45
CA GLN A 263 25.07 -14.53 32.47
C GLN A 263 24.10 -13.80 31.51
N ARG A 264 23.43 -14.64 30.70
CA ARG A 264 22.15 -14.41 30.01
C ARG A 264 21.16 -13.60 30.86
N ARG A 265 20.89 -12.34 30.50
CA ARG A 265 19.73 -11.60 31.03
C ARG A 265 18.44 -12.25 30.51
N HIS A 266 17.47 -12.43 31.40
CA HIS A 266 16.19 -13.07 31.07
C HIS A 266 15.29 -12.09 30.30
N LEU A 267 15.04 -12.35 29.01
CA LEU A 267 14.01 -11.64 28.23
C LEU A 267 12.63 -12.20 28.60
N THR A 268 12.07 -11.69 29.69
CA THR A 268 10.67 -11.94 30.06
C THR A 268 9.73 -11.03 29.26
N THR A 269 8.68 -11.64 28.70
CA THR A 269 7.41 -11.02 28.29
C THR A 269 7.51 -9.79 27.37
N ALA A 270 7.19 -10.00 26.08
CA ALA A 270 7.06 -8.91 25.11
C ALA A 270 6.04 -7.85 25.60
N ARG A 271 6.45 -6.58 25.64
CA ARG A 271 5.54 -5.45 25.89
C ARG A 271 4.61 -5.27 24.68
N ARG A 272 3.42 -5.87 24.77
CA ARG A 272 2.24 -5.47 24.00
C ARG A 272 2.00 -3.99 24.27
N VAL A 273 2.21 -3.12 23.28
CA VAL A 273 1.93 -1.69 23.39
C VAL A 273 0.42 -1.49 23.36
N GLN A 274 -0.17 -1.22 24.53
CA GLN A 274 -1.52 -0.69 24.67
C GLN A 274 -1.43 0.83 24.75
N SER A 275 -2.16 1.53 23.87
CA SER A 275 -2.30 2.99 23.90
C SER A 275 -3.69 3.43 23.44
N ALA A 276 -4.67 3.26 24.33
CA ALA A 276 -5.95 3.98 24.31
C ALA A 276 -6.46 4.11 25.76
N ASP A 277 -7.19 5.18 26.03
CA ASP A 277 -8.04 5.44 27.20
C ASP A 277 -7.41 5.62 28.60
N SER A 278 -7.15 6.91 28.89
CA SER A 278 -7.81 7.66 29.99
C SER A 278 -7.18 7.80 31.40
N LEU A 279 -7.45 9.00 31.94
CA LEU A 279 -7.03 9.67 33.19
C LEU A 279 -7.92 9.30 34.41
N PRO A 280 -7.67 9.79 35.65
CA PRO A 280 -6.41 10.07 36.38
C PRO A 280 -6.42 9.65 37.90
N SER A 281 -5.33 9.94 38.64
CA SER A 281 -5.30 10.60 39.99
C SER A 281 -4.49 9.94 41.15
N VAL A 282 -4.16 10.79 42.15
CA VAL A 282 -3.67 10.59 43.56
C VAL A 282 -2.21 10.13 43.88
N LYS A 283 -1.36 11.13 44.12
CA LYS A 283 -0.25 11.32 45.12
C LYS A 283 0.17 10.20 46.11
N LYS A 284 1.50 9.97 46.21
CA LYS A 284 2.43 10.16 47.39
C LYS A 284 3.87 9.72 46.97
N GLN A 285 5.01 10.36 47.25
CA GLN A 285 5.64 11.13 48.37
C GLN A 285 6.47 10.32 49.40
N SER A 286 7.79 10.16 49.13
CA SER A 286 8.95 10.17 50.07
C SER A 286 10.25 9.93 49.24
N SER A 287 11.29 10.78 49.18
CA SER A 287 12.33 11.12 50.18
C SER A 287 13.08 9.88 50.76
N SER A 288 14.41 9.76 50.75
CA SER A 288 15.53 10.60 50.22
C SER A 288 16.74 9.68 49.86
N SER A 289 18.06 9.98 49.75
CA SER A 289 18.97 11.01 50.28
C SER A 289 20.28 11.17 49.45
N ALA A 290 21.17 12.08 49.86
CA ALA A 290 22.59 12.23 49.49
C ALA A 290 23.48 11.06 50.04
N SER A 291 24.76 10.81 49.68
CA SER A 291 25.81 11.41 48.80
C SER A 291 26.86 10.29 48.48
N SER A 292 28.10 10.44 47.97
CA SER A 292 29.06 11.57 47.83
C SER A 292 30.13 11.37 46.72
N SER A 293 31.23 12.12 46.80
CA SER A 293 32.36 12.29 45.87
C SER A 293 33.57 11.35 46.07
N SER A 294 34.30 11.01 45.00
CA SER A 294 35.78 11.10 44.95
C SER A 294 36.33 11.13 43.52
N SER A 295 37.62 11.43 43.38
CA SER A 295 38.30 11.99 42.20
C SER A 295 39.04 11.01 41.27
N SER A 296 39.06 11.35 39.97
CA SER A 296 40.22 11.36 39.05
C SER A 296 41.25 10.21 39.00
N VAL A 297 41.44 9.60 37.82
CA VAL A 297 42.76 9.47 37.15
C VAL A 297 42.56 9.54 35.62
N ASN A 298 43.51 10.14 34.89
CA ASN A 298 43.56 10.11 33.42
C ASN A 298 44.06 8.74 32.90
N ASN A 299 43.62 8.33 31.71
CA ASN A 299 44.58 7.77 30.76
C ASN A 299 44.16 7.97 29.30
N SER A 300 45.10 8.43 28.46
CA SER A 300 44.91 8.70 27.04
C SER A 300 45.76 7.73 26.22
N LEU A 301 45.17 7.01 25.27
CA LEU A 301 45.90 6.14 24.35
C LEU A 301 45.34 6.24 22.93
N SER A 302 46.06 6.97 22.10
CA SER A 302 45.86 7.10 20.67
C SER A 302 46.31 5.84 19.92
N SER A 303 45.66 5.51 18.80
CA SER A 303 46.24 4.60 17.79
C SER A 303 45.73 4.93 16.39
N SER A 304 46.58 5.62 15.64
CA SER A 304 46.41 5.93 14.22
C SER A 304 46.54 4.69 13.33
N ARG A 305 45.76 4.61 12.26
CA ARG A 305 46.08 3.75 11.09
C ARG A 305 46.03 4.52 9.78
N LEU A 306 47.17 5.15 9.52
CA LEU A 306 47.84 5.35 8.23
C LEU A 306 47.00 5.39 6.95
N THR A 307 47.12 6.52 6.27
CA THR A 307 46.96 6.67 4.82
C THR A 307 47.93 5.76 4.04
N SER A 308 47.49 5.18 2.93
CA SER A 308 48.37 4.63 1.89
C SER A 308 47.87 5.04 0.50
N SER A 309 48.30 6.21 0.05
CA SER A 309 48.07 6.69 -1.32
C SER A 309 49.05 6.05 -2.29
N ALA A 310 48.55 5.26 -3.24
CA ALA A 310 49.31 4.79 -4.39
C ALA A 310 48.55 5.16 -5.67
N SER A 311 49.02 6.19 -6.38
CA SER A 311 48.42 6.65 -7.63
C SER A 311 48.60 5.60 -8.71
N ASN A 312 47.52 5.30 -9.45
CA ASN A 312 47.66 4.69 -10.78
C ASN A 312 46.62 5.29 -11.73
N ASN A 313 47.08 6.14 -12.65
CA ASN A 313 46.23 6.75 -13.66
C ASN A 313 45.84 5.70 -14.70
N ASN A 314 44.54 5.47 -14.86
CA ASN A 314 44.02 4.89 -16.11
C ASN A 314 42.62 5.42 -16.39
N ASN A 315 42.48 6.13 -17.51
CA ASN A 315 41.20 6.66 -17.98
C ASN A 315 40.33 5.53 -18.52
N ASN A 316 39.35 5.09 -17.73
CA ASN A 316 38.21 4.33 -18.25
C ASN A 316 36.98 4.64 -17.39
N SER A 317 36.05 5.46 -17.89
CA SER A 317 34.95 6.06 -17.13
C SER A 317 33.76 5.12 -16.87
N SER A 318 34.05 3.83 -16.65
CA SER A 318 33.08 2.83 -16.22
C SER A 318 32.86 2.95 -14.70
N GLN A 319 31.85 3.73 -14.29
CA GLN A 319 31.47 3.86 -12.87
C GLN A 319 31.13 2.47 -12.28
N HIS A 320 32.06 1.94 -11.46
CA HIS A 320 31.90 0.66 -10.79
C HIS A 320 30.89 0.80 -9.65
N LEU A 321 29.63 0.47 -9.95
CA LEU A 321 28.52 0.49 -8.98
C LEU A 321 28.86 -0.38 -7.76
N SER A 322 28.47 0.07 -6.56
CA SER A 322 28.60 -0.74 -5.33
C SER A 322 27.89 -2.08 -5.49
N SER A 323 28.43 -3.13 -4.85
CA SER A 323 27.82 -4.46 -4.79
C SER A 323 26.36 -4.42 -4.33
N ASP A 324 26.02 -3.51 -3.42
CA ASP A 324 24.65 -3.29 -2.94
C ASP A 324 23.73 -2.70 -4.01
N ILE A 325 24.22 -1.76 -4.82
CA ILE A 325 23.47 -1.18 -5.93
C ILE A 325 23.26 -2.23 -7.04
N VAL A 326 24.28 -3.06 -7.32
CA VAL A 326 24.16 -4.20 -8.25
C VAL A 326 23.15 -5.24 -7.73
N ARG A 327 23.16 -5.54 -6.42
CA ARG A 327 22.18 -6.41 -5.75
C ARG A 327 20.76 -5.83 -5.82
N MET A 328 20.58 -4.54 -5.55
CA MET A 328 19.32 -3.81 -5.66
C MET A 328 18.74 -3.88 -7.08
N ILE A 329 19.54 -3.58 -8.11
CA ILE A 329 19.09 -3.64 -9.51
C ILE A 329 18.71 -5.08 -9.90
N ARG A 330 19.52 -6.09 -9.51
CA ARG A 330 19.21 -7.50 -9.77
C ARG A 330 17.90 -7.91 -9.10
N ASN A 331 17.71 -7.53 -7.84
CA ASN A 331 16.49 -7.82 -7.08
C ASN A 331 15.26 -7.16 -7.74
N ALA A 332 15.33 -5.91 -8.16
CA ALA A 332 14.22 -5.20 -8.81
C ALA A 332 13.87 -5.75 -10.21
N LYS A 333 14.84 -6.29 -10.96
CA LYS A 333 14.59 -7.04 -12.21
C LYS A 333 13.91 -8.38 -11.91
N ALA A 334 14.49 -9.18 -11.01
CA ALA A 334 13.95 -10.48 -10.63
C ALA A 334 12.57 -10.41 -9.93
N GLN A 335 12.26 -9.33 -9.18
CA GLN A 335 10.92 -9.04 -8.65
C GLN A 335 9.93 -8.83 -9.81
N PHE A 336 10.30 -8.03 -10.82
CA PHE A 336 9.45 -7.75 -11.98
C PHE A 336 9.23 -8.97 -12.88
N GLU A 337 10.20 -9.87 -12.99
CA GLU A 337 10.06 -11.13 -13.74
C GLU A 337 9.04 -12.08 -13.10
N ARG A 338 9.06 -12.21 -11.77
CA ARG A 338 8.22 -13.16 -11.00
C ARG A 338 6.93 -12.58 -10.40
N ARG A 339 6.56 -11.35 -10.76
CA ARG A 339 5.52 -10.54 -10.09
C ARG A 339 4.09 -11.10 -10.13
N GLY A 340 3.79 -12.16 -10.89
CA GLY A 340 2.42 -12.64 -11.08
C GLY A 340 1.49 -11.57 -11.65
N GLY A 341 0.26 -11.47 -11.14
CA GLY A 341 -0.71 -10.43 -11.50
C GLY A 341 -0.39 -9.02 -10.98
N PHE A 342 0.75 -8.79 -10.32
CA PHE A 342 1.15 -7.43 -9.91
C PHE A 342 1.73 -6.62 -11.09
N ILE A 343 1.19 -5.42 -11.32
CA ILE A 343 1.65 -4.45 -12.32
C ILE A 343 2.53 -3.41 -11.62
N ARG A 344 3.78 -3.22 -12.06
CA ARG A 344 4.69 -2.19 -11.50
C ARG A 344 4.31 -0.80 -12.00
N ILE A 345 3.58 -0.05 -11.18
CA ILE A 345 3.16 1.32 -11.49
C ILE A 345 4.29 2.34 -11.22
N PHE A 346 5.19 2.05 -10.28
CA PHE A 346 6.41 2.84 -10.05
C PHE A 346 7.63 1.94 -9.71
N PRO A 347 8.83 2.19 -10.27
CA PRO A 347 9.10 3.08 -11.39
C PRO A 347 8.66 2.45 -12.72
N SER A 348 8.11 3.29 -13.60
CA SER A 348 7.87 3.03 -15.02
C SER A 348 8.23 4.29 -15.83
N PRO A 349 8.43 4.23 -17.16
CA PRO A 349 8.82 5.40 -17.94
C PRO A 349 7.82 6.56 -17.80
N GLU A 350 6.52 6.26 -17.82
CA GLU A 350 5.46 7.28 -17.68
C GLU A 350 5.32 7.80 -16.25
N SER A 351 5.45 6.95 -15.22
CA SER A 351 5.41 7.45 -13.83
C SER A 351 6.69 8.21 -13.47
N TRP A 352 7.85 7.85 -14.02
CA TRP A 352 9.08 8.63 -13.87
C TRP A 352 8.98 10.01 -14.51
N LYS A 353 8.49 10.09 -15.76
CA LYS A 353 8.22 11.34 -16.49
C LYS A 353 7.28 12.30 -15.74
N ARG A 354 6.36 11.75 -14.94
CA ARG A 354 5.38 12.52 -14.13
C ARG A 354 5.89 12.89 -12.74
N TYR A 355 6.66 11.99 -12.09
CA TYR A 355 6.92 12.07 -10.65
C TYR A 355 8.38 12.31 -10.25
N SER A 356 9.34 12.21 -11.18
CA SER A 356 10.77 12.48 -10.88
C SER A 356 11.02 13.91 -10.40
N ALA A 357 10.20 14.89 -10.80
CA ALA A 357 10.26 16.27 -10.31
C ALA A 357 9.78 16.46 -8.85
N PHE A 358 9.19 15.42 -8.24
CA PHE A 358 8.82 15.37 -6.82
C PHE A 358 9.76 14.47 -6.01
N LEU A 359 10.92 14.11 -6.56
CA LEU A 359 12.02 13.47 -5.83
C LEU A 359 13.11 14.51 -5.61
N ASP A 360 13.67 14.56 -4.39
CA ASP A 360 14.88 15.33 -4.12
C ASP A 360 16.03 14.85 -5.03
N PRO A 361 16.73 15.76 -5.74
CA PRO A 361 17.69 15.36 -6.77
C PRO A 361 18.92 14.65 -6.19
N VAL A 362 19.30 14.92 -4.94
CA VAL A 362 20.50 14.35 -4.30
C VAL A 362 20.19 12.99 -3.71
N THR A 363 19.18 12.91 -2.85
CA THR A 363 18.83 11.74 -2.04
C THR A 363 17.85 10.79 -2.75
N GLY A 364 17.03 11.30 -3.67
CA GLY A 364 15.94 10.54 -4.29
C GLY A 364 14.70 10.37 -3.42
N VAL A 365 14.64 10.97 -2.23
CA VAL A 365 13.48 10.91 -1.33
C VAL A 365 12.34 11.81 -1.87
N PRO A 366 11.07 11.39 -1.85
CA PRO A 366 9.96 12.25 -2.27
C PRO A 366 9.87 13.56 -1.46
N CYS A 367 9.55 14.68 -2.11
CA CYS A 367 9.51 16.00 -1.47
C CYS A 367 8.26 16.82 -1.85
N LEU A 368 7.66 17.46 -0.85
CA LEU A 368 6.47 18.31 -0.97
C LEU A 368 6.63 19.55 -0.06
N PRO A 369 6.51 20.79 -0.57
CA PRO A 369 6.49 21.15 -1.99
C PRO A 369 7.86 20.94 -2.67
N PRO A 370 7.91 20.85 -4.01
CA PRO A 370 9.19 20.80 -4.73
C PRO A 370 9.94 22.13 -4.56
N GLY A 371 11.03 22.12 -3.78
CA GLY A 371 11.95 23.27 -3.62
C GLY A 371 12.52 23.47 -2.21
N SER A 372 11.93 22.92 -1.15
CA SER A 372 12.35 23.16 0.24
C SER A 372 13.35 22.11 0.77
N ALA A 373 14.48 21.93 0.08
CA ALA A 373 15.58 21.08 0.54
C ALA A 373 16.60 21.89 1.36
N ASN A 374 16.58 21.75 2.69
CA ASN A 374 17.65 22.26 3.54
C ASN A 374 18.90 21.38 3.39
N LEU A 375 20.03 22.00 3.05
CA LEU A 375 21.26 21.28 2.73
C LEU A 375 21.85 20.57 3.96
N SER A 376 21.81 19.24 3.97
CA SER A 376 22.50 18.40 4.95
C SER A 376 23.57 17.57 4.23
N MET A 377 24.85 17.75 4.59
CA MET A 377 25.95 17.06 3.93
C MET A 377 26.09 15.61 4.39
N LEU A 378 25.42 14.71 3.67
CA LEU A 378 25.75 13.29 3.58
C LEU A 378 25.49 12.83 2.14
N ALA A 379 26.57 12.64 1.37
CA ALA A 379 26.50 12.26 -0.03
C ALA A 379 26.08 10.79 -0.20
N ASN A 380 24.78 10.54 -0.19
CA ASN A 380 24.18 9.25 -0.53
C ASN A 380 23.41 9.35 -1.84
N HIS A 381 23.54 8.30 -2.66
CA HIS A 381 23.15 8.31 -4.06
C HIS A 381 21.63 8.27 -4.22
N ASN A 382 21.08 9.03 -5.18
CA ASN A 382 19.68 8.96 -5.60
C ASN A 382 19.36 7.56 -6.19
N LEU A 383 18.97 6.61 -5.32
CA LEU A 383 18.74 5.22 -5.69
C LEU A 383 17.57 5.08 -6.68
N ASN A 384 16.56 5.93 -6.56
CA ASN A 384 15.45 6.03 -7.49
C ASN A 384 15.92 6.33 -8.93
N LEU A 385 16.79 7.32 -9.11
CA LEU A 385 17.35 7.69 -10.42
C LEU A 385 18.23 6.58 -11.00
N ILE A 386 19.11 5.99 -10.17
CA ILE A 386 19.99 4.89 -10.60
C ILE A 386 19.16 3.67 -11.01
N LEU A 387 18.13 3.31 -10.23
CA LEU A 387 17.24 2.21 -10.54
C LEU A 387 16.50 2.45 -11.86
N HIS A 388 15.91 3.64 -12.05
CA HIS A 388 15.23 4.00 -13.29
C HIS A 388 16.17 3.87 -14.50
N GLN A 389 17.35 4.50 -14.45
CA GLN A 389 18.34 4.44 -15.53
C GLN A 389 18.76 3.00 -15.87
N LYS A 390 18.92 2.12 -14.88
CA LYS A 390 19.37 0.72 -15.09
C LYS A 390 18.24 -0.27 -15.38
N LEU A 391 16.98 0.14 -15.24
CA LEU A 391 15.79 -0.59 -15.68
C LEU A 391 15.35 -0.23 -17.11
N PHE A 392 15.58 1.00 -17.58
CA PHE A 392 14.99 1.53 -18.82
C PHE A 392 16.00 2.15 -19.80
N ALA A 393 17.29 1.81 -19.69
CA ALA A 393 18.38 2.36 -20.53
C ALA A 393 18.07 2.35 -22.04
N ASP A 394 17.46 1.27 -22.53
CA ASP A 394 17.17 1.05 -23.96
C ASP A 394 16.05 1.98 -24.47
N VAL A 395 15.11 2.36 -23.60
CA VAL A 395 14.01 3.29 -23.92
C VAL A 395 14.54 4.70 -24.20
N THR A 396 15.59 5.11 -23.48
CA THR A 396 16.28 6.40 -23.71
C THR A 396 17.07 6.46 -25.03
N VAL A 397 17.38 5.32 -25.65
CA VAL A 397 17.99 5.28 -26.99
C VAL A 397 16.90 5.37 -28.05
N LEU A 398 15.89 4.50 -28.01
CA LEU A 398 14.82 4.43 -29.01
C LEU A 398 14.02 5.73 -29.14
N ASN A 399 13.81 6.47 -28.05
CA ASN A 399 13.13 7.77 -28.07
C ASN A 399 13.92 8.90 -28.78
N ARG A 400 15.14 8.66 -29.29
CA ARG A 400 15.86 9.58 -30.19
C ARG A 400 15.64 9.27 -31.67
N GLU A 401 15.14 8.08 -32.02
CA GLU A 401 14.97 7.62 -33.39
C GLU A 401 13.49 7.42 -33.76
N ALA A 402 12.64 7.07 -32.80
CA ALA A 402 11.23 6.79 -32.99
C ALA A 402 10.33 8.04 -32.86
N VAL A 403 10.35 8.92 -33.86
CA VAL A 403 9.15 9.73 -34.16
C VAL A 403 8.12 8.82 -34.83
N THR A 404 6.84 9.00 -34.47
CA THR A 404 5.67 8.21 -34.96
C THR A 404 5.70 6.69 -34.73
N ILE A 405 5.03 6.23 -33.67
CA ILE A 405 4.15 5.04 -33.65
C ILE A 405 3.14 5.22 -32.49
N ALA A 406 1.91 4.75 -32.66
CA ALA A 406 0.83 4.90 -31.68
C ALA A 406 0.94 3.89 -30.50
N PRO A 407 0.39 4.19 -29.31
CA PRO A 407 0.47 3.29 -28.15
C PRO A 407 -0.33 2.00 -28.38
N ALA A 408 0.36 0.86 -28.31
CA ALA A 408 -0.25 -0.46 -28.49
C ALA A 408 -1.19 -0.82 -27.33
N CYS A 409 -2.34 -1.40 -27.68
CA CYS A 409 -3.39 -1.80 -26.75
C CYS A 409 -2.89 -2.82 -25.71
N ARG A 410 -3.14 -2.58 -24.42
CA ARG A 410 -2.85 -3.53 -23.33
C ARG A 410 -4.13 -3.99 -22.65
N LEU A 411 -4.69 -5.11 -23.12
CA LEU A 411 -5.57 -6.04 -22.39
C LEU A 411 -6.01 -7.19 -23.32
N SER A 412 -5.12 -8.17 -23.55
CA SER A 412 -5.43 -9.35 -24.39
C SER A 412 -4.61 -10.58 -23.99
N SER A 413 -4.91 -11.13 -22.81
CA SER A 413 -4.44 -12.47 -22.41
C SER A 413 -5.54 -13.23 -21.68
N ALA A 414 -6.68 -13.43 -22.34
CA ALA A 414 -7.66 -14.42 -21.93
C ALA A 414 -7.01 -15.81 -22.06
N ARG A 415 -6.58 -16.40 -20.94
CA ARG A 415 -6.10 -17.79 -20.89
C ARG A 415 -7.31 -18.72 -20.82
N THR A 416 -7.72 -19.25 -21.97
CA THR A 416 -8.70 -20.35 -22.03
C THR A 416 -8.15 -21.57 -21.29
N SER A 417 -8.80 -21.98 -20.21
CA SER A 417 -8.44 -23.15 -19.43
C SER A 417 -9.06 -24.43 -20.01
N CYS A 418 -8.23 -25.35 -20.50
CA CYS A 418 -8.65 -26.71 -20.83
C CYS A 418 -8.46 -27.65 -19.62
N ILE A 419 -9.41 -28.55 -19.40
CA ILE A 419 -9.51 -29.38 -18.19
C ILE A 419 -8.69 -30.67 -18.34
N ALA A 420 -8.03 -31.09 -17.25
CA ALA A 420 -7.62 -32.46 -16.98
C ALA A 420 -7.83 -32.78 -15.49
N THR A 421 -8.11 -34.03 -15.13
CA THR A 421 -8.80 -34.40 -13.88
C THR A 421 -7.98 -35.18 -12.86
N SER A 422 -8.42 -35.08 -11.59
CA SER A 422 -8.51 -36.14 -10.55
C SER A 422 -7.61 -36.07 -9.29
N ALA A 423 -8.29 -35.78 -8.16
CA ALA A 423 -8.13 -36.33 -6.80
C ALA A 423 -6.79 -36.16 -6.00
N PRO A 424 -6.77 -36.39 -4.66
CA PRO A 424 -7.87 -36.46 -3.68
C PRO A 424 -7.77 -35.35 -2.59
N SER A 425 -8.65 -35.37 -1.58
CA SER A 425 -8.66 -34.41 -0.46
C SER A 425 -7.76 -34.80 0.72
N PRO A 426 -7.39 -33.82 1.57
CA PRO A 426 -7.30 -34.09 3.01
C PRO A 426 -7.95 -33.00 3.90
N ARG A 427 -8.87 -33.48 4.74
CA ARG A 427 -9.29 -33.03 6.10
C ARG A 427 -8.79 -31.69 6.67
N ASP A 428 -9.75 -30.89 7.10
CA ASP A 428 -9.83 -30.17 8.38
C ASP A 428 -8.53 -29.57 8.98
N ILE A 429 -8.33 -28.27 8.75
CA ILE A 429 -7.47 -27.42 9.59
C ILE A 429 -8.33 -26.28 10.15
N ALA A 430 -8.61 -26.33 11.45
CA ALA A 430 -9.38 -25.31 12.15
C ALA A 430 -8.55 -24.02 12.32
N LEU A 431 -8.82 -23.01 11.49
CA LEU A 431 -8.21 -21.68 11.62
C LEU A 431 -8.84 -20.90 12.78
N VAL A 432 -8.11 -20.80 13.88
CA VAL A 432 -8.49 -19.99 15.05
C VAL A 432 -8.53 -18.51 14.64
N SER A 433 -9.73 -17.92 14.70
CA SER A 433 -9.93 -16.50 14.43
C SER A 433 -9.21 -15.63 15.47
N THR A 434 -8.29 -14.79 15.01
CA THR A 434 -7.63 -13.77 15.85
C THR A 434 -8.07 -12.38 15.44
N THR A 435 -8.67 -11.65 16.38
CA THR A 435 -9.18 -10.29 16.17
C THR A 435 -8.08 -9.25 16.38
N SER A 436 -7.34 -8.92 15.32
CA SER A 436 -6.50 -7.71 15.30
C SER A 436 -7.35 -6.47 14.99
N ALA A 437 -7.03 -5.35 15.65
CA ALA A 437 -7.59 -4.05 15.34
C ALA A 437 -6.80 -3.42 14.18
N SER A 438 -7.49 -2.98 13.13
CA SER A 438 -6.88 -2.33 11.98
C SER A 438 -6.71 -0.84 12.23
N THR A 439 -5.47 -0.36 12.34
CA THR A 439 -5.16 1.07 12.26
C THR A 439 -5.07 1.47 10.79
N SER A 440 -5.86 2.45 10.36
CA SER A 440 -5.76 3.00 8.99
C SER A 440 -4.94 4.29 8.99
N LEU A 441 -4.06 4.45 7.99
CA LEU A 441 -3.45 5.76 7.72
C LEU A 441 -4.46 6.61 6.97
N GLN A 442 -4.85 7.73 7.57
CA GLN A 442 -5.64 8.78 6.94
C GLN A 442 -4.69 9.90 6.51
N LEU A 443 -4.89 10.39 5.28
CA LEU A 443 -4.24 11.54 4.66
C LEU A 443 -5.16 12.76 4.73
#